data_AF-A0A7R9K096-F1
#
_entry.id   AF-A0A7R9K096-F1
#
_cell.length_a   1.000
_cell.length_b   1.000
_cell.length_c   1.000
_cell.angle_alpha   90.00
_cell.angle_beta   90.00
_cell.angle_gamma   90.00
#
_symmetry.space_group_name_H-M   'P 1'
#
loop_
_entity.id
_entity.type
_entity.pdbx_description
1 polymer ?
#
loop_
_entity_poly.entity_id
_entity_poly.type
_entity_poly.pdbx_seq_one_letter_code
_entity_poly.pdbx_strand_id
1 'polypeptide(L)'
;MPIKYIGRTTDFKGKTLWEILGNLKNFGVGRIVVRSMFERYPEPSYMKILKVEPVTHEDCRKVRVLIERVFRGRKYPKPVGLYSVSYKADYRLLHKDEEADYCSFDPVEEKPERILPRTALFPPLFRELIVREMKARGEPLSKEPLLEMRYHKGPCTVARIAREGEVPTVAVGPGLGIPASPQLYQNCGIKQ
;
A
#
# COMPACT_ATOMS: atom_id res chain seq x y z
N MET A 1 -27.25 -18.82 -19.56
CA MET A 1 -27.32 -18.30 -18.18
C MET A 1 -25.99 -17.62 -17.86
N PRO A 2 -25.96 -16.35 -17.42
CA PRO A 2 -24.70 -15.69 -17.08
C PRO A 2 -24.13 -16.25 -15.77
N ILE A 3 -22.91 -16.77 -15.81
CA ILE A 3 -22.18 -17.24 -14.62
C ILE A 3 -21.74 -16.01 -13.83
N LYS A 4 -22.24 -15.86 -12.60
CA LYS A 4 -21.86 -14.80 -11.68
C LYS A 4 -20.98 -15.38 -10.58
N TYR A 5 -19.71 -15.03 -10.58
CA TYR A 5 -18.79 -15.41 -9.51
C TYR A 5 -19.10 -14.60 -8.25
N ILE A 6 -19.28 -15.29 -7.11
CA ILE A 6 -19.56 -14.69 -5.81
C ILE A 6 -18.40 -15.05 -4.88
N GLY A 7 -17.78 -14.03 -4.27
CA GLY A 7 -16.66 -14.20 -3.34
C GLY A 7 -15.53 -13.20 -3.57
N ARG A 8 -14.47 -13.33 -2.77
CA ARG A 8 -13.27 -12.51 -2.89
C ARG A 8 -12.40 -13.06 -4.02
N THR A 9 -12.14 -12.25 -5.04
CA THR A 9 -11.21 -12.61 -6.12
C THR A 9 -9.76 -12.53 -5.63
N THR A 10 -8.91 -13.42 -6.10
CA THR A 10 -7.46 -13.37 -5.85
C THR A 10 -6.69 -13.50 -7.14
N ASP A 11 -5.80 -12.55 -7.40
CA ASP A 11 -4.93 -12.52 -8.58
C ASP A 11 -3.62 -13.31 -8.35
N PHE A 12 -3.58 -14.15 -7.31
CA PHE A 12 -2.39 -14.92 -6.97
C PHE A 12 -2.21 -16.04 -7.98
N LYS A 13 -1.07 -15.99 -8.67
CA LYS A 13 -0.64 -16.99 -9.63
C LYS A 13 0.82 -17.32 -9.33
N GLY A 14 1.17 -18.60 -9.39
CA GLY A 14 2.55 -19.06 -9.22
C GLY A 14 2.74 -20.01 -8.05
N LYS A 15 3.95 -20.01 -7.51
CA LYS A 15 4.39 -20.92 -6.44
C LYS A 15 4.68 -20.13 -5.17
N THR A 16 4.81 -20.84 -4.06
CA THR A 16 5.31 -20.23 -2.82
C THR A 16 6.79 -19.90 -2.96
N LEU A 17 7.28 -18.98 -2.15
CA LEU A 17 8.68 -18.58 -2.21
C LEU A 17 9.60 -19.75 -1.82
N TRP A 18 9.20 -20.56 -0.83
CA TRP A 18 9.97 -21.73 -0.42
C TRP A 18 10.12 -22.78 -1.53
N GLU A 19 9.04 -23.09 -2.27
CA GLU A 19 9.09 -24.04 -3.39
C GLU A 19 10.01 -23.57 -4.52
N ILE A 20 10.16 -22.26 -4.72
CA ILE A 20 11.08 -21.72 -5.71
C ILE A 20 12.51 -21.78 -5.17
N LEU A 21 12.77 -21.19 -4.01
CA LEU A 21 14.12 -21.04 -3.47
C LEU A 21 14.73 -22.38 -3.05
N GLY A 22 13.93 -23.28 -2.48
CA GLY A 22 14.39 -24.61 -2.04
C GLY A 22 14.84 -25.52 -3.19
N ASN A 23 14.37 -25.26 -4.41
CA ASN A 23 14.76 -26.01 -5.61
C ASN A 23 15.96 -25.40 -6.34
N LEU A 24 16.42 -24.20 -5.96
CA LEU A 24 17.53 -23.52 -6.60
C LEU A 24 18.84 -23.76 -5.84
N LYS A 25 19.95 -23.87 -6.58
CA LYS A 25 21.30 -23.88 -5.99
C LYS A 25 21.53 -22.58 -5.21
N ASN A 26 22.13 -22.70 -4.03
CA ASN A 26 22.38 -21.58 -3.11
C ASN A 26 21.12 -20.73 -2.83
N PHE A 27 19.95 -21.38 -2.74
CA PHE A 27 18.65 -20.74 -2.54
C PHE A 27 18.32 -19.62 -3.54
N GLY A 28 18.93 -19.64 -4.73
CA GLY A 28 18.68 -18.62 -5.76
C GLY A 28 19.16 -17.22 -5.39
N VAL A 29 20.16 -17.07 -4.50
CA VAL A 29 20.75 -15.75 -4.19
C VAL A 29 21.21 -15.05 -5.48
N GLY A 30 20.86 -13.76 -5.59
CA GLY A 30 21.12 -12.94 -6.77
C GLY A 30 20.04 -12.98 -7.85
N ARG A 31 19.13 -13.97 -7.82
CA ARG A 31 18.01 -14.08 -8.76
C ARG A 31 16.87 -13.12 -8.44
N ILE A 32 16.01 -12.91 -9.44
CA ILE A 32 14.89 -11.98 -9.36
C ILE A 32 13.57 -12.74 -9.32
N VAL A 33 12.74 -12.37 -8.36
CA VAL A 33 11.40 -12.91 -8.17
C VAL A 33 10.38 -11.80 -8.32
N VAL A 34 9.31 -12.08 -9.04
CA VAL A 34 8.17 -11.16 -9.22
C VAL A 34 6.94 -11.73 -8.53
N ARG A 35 6.00 -10.84 -8.19
CA ARG A 35 4.70 -11.24 -7.63
C ARG A 35 3.58 -10.94 -8.60
N SER A 36 2.74 -11.93 -8.87
CA SER A 36 1.62 -11.81 -9.81
C SER A 36 0.63 -10.73 -9.38
N MET A 37 0.38 -10.57 -8.07
CA MET A 37 -0.42 -9.47 -7.53
C MET A 37 0.09 -8.06 -7.94
N PHE A 38 1.38 -7.91 -8.23
CA PHE A 38 1.95 -6.62 -8.63
C PHE A 38 1.89 -6.37 -10.13
N GLU A 39 1.54 -7.36 -10.96
CA GLU A 39 1.30 -7.19 -12.40
C GLU A 39 0.08 -6.30 -12.70
N ARG A 40 -0.76 -6.02 -11.69
CA ARG A 40 -1.84 -5.02 -11.78
C ARG A 40 -1.34 -3.59 -12.02
N TYR A 41 -0.04 -3.35 -11.79
CA TYR A 41 0.60 -2.07 -12.05
C TYR A 41 1.39 -2.17 -13.36
N PRO A 42 1.33 -1.16 -14.24
CA PRO A 42 2.12 -1.15 -15.47
C PRO A 42 3.63 -1.01 -15.18
N GLU A 43 3.97 -0.51 -13.99
CA GLU A 43 5.34 -0.26 -13.56
C GLU A 43 5.98 -1.54 -12.99
N PRO A 44 7.24 -1.88 -13.35
CA PRO A 44 7.86 -3.13 -12.92
C PRO A 44 8.03 -3.18 -11.40
N SER A 45 7.76 -4.35 -10.84
CA SER A 45 7.84 -4.61 -9.40
C SER A 45 8.48 -5.96 -9.16
N TYR A 46 9.71 -5.94 -8.69
CA TYR A 46 10.52 -7.14 -8.52
C TYR A 46 11.30 -7.14 -7.20
N MET A 47 11.77 -8.32 -6.83
CA MET A 47 12.52 -8.57 -5.61
C MET A 47 13.79 -9.33 -5.96
N LYS A 48 14.96 -8.73 -5.71
CA LYS A 48 16.25 -9.41 -5.85
C LYS A 48 16.60 -10.09 -4.53
N ILE A 49 16.89 -11.38 -4.58
CA ILE A 49 17.22 -12.17 -3.39
C ILE A 49 18.66 -11.87 -2.96
N LEU A 50 18.86 -11.45 -1.71
CA LEU A 50 20.19 -11.23 -1.14
C LEU A 50 20.61 -12.38 -0.22
N LYS A 51 19.74 -12.78 0.71
CA LYS A 51 20.02 -13.83 1.70
C LYS A 51 18.75 -14.60 2.00
N VAL A 52 18.87 -15.90 2.21
CA VAL A 52 17.76 -16.80 2.54
C VAL A 52 18.09 -17.55 3.82
N GLU A 53 17.15 -17.58 4.75
CA GLU A 53 17.22 -18.32 6.00
C GLU A 53 15.99 -19.27 6.07
N PRO A 54 16.19 -20.59 5.93
CA PRO A 54 15.11 -21.56 6.08
C PRO A 54 14.60 -21.58 7.52
N VAL A 55 13.29 -21.73 7.69
CA VAL A 55 12.66 -21.80 9.03
C VAL A 55 12.27 -23.24 9.31
N THR A 56 12.73 -23.78 10.45
CA THR A 56 12.66 -25.22 10.74
C THR A 56 11.42 -25.67 11.52
N HIS A 57 10.68 -24.77 12.19
CA HIS A 57 9.75 -25.20 13.25
C HIS A 57 8.29 -24.71 13.19
N GLU A 58 7.91 -23.76 12.33
CA GLU A 58 6.60 -23.09 12.50
C GLU A 58 5.64 -23.26 11.31
N ASP A 59 6.13 -23.31 10.07
CA ASP A 59 5.31 -23.47 8.86
C ASP A 59 6.19 -23.95 7.70
N CYS A 60 5.96 -25.15 7.17
CA CYS A 60 6.80 -25.75 6.12
C CYS A 60 6.88 -24.93 4.80
N ARG A 61 6.04 -23.89 4.66
CA ARG A 61 5.96 -23.04 3.46
C ARG A 61 6.53 -21.64 3.67
N LYS A 62 6.87 -21.26 4.90
CA LYS A 62 7.44 -19.93 5.19
C LYS A 62 8.95 -19.98 5.14
N VAL A 63 9.54 -18.89 4.67
CA VAL A 63 10.99 -18.69 4.61
C VAL A 63 11.30 -17.24 4.93
N ARG A 64 12.40 -17.00 5.64
CA ARG A 64 12.91 -15.65 5.90
C ARG A 64 13.88 -15.27 4.79
N VAL A 65 13.60 -14.19 4.08
CA VAL A 65 14.42 -13.75 2.94
C VAL A 65 14.73 -12.28 3.07
N LEU A 66 16.01 -11.92 2.95
CA LEU A 66 16.43 -10.54 2.78
C LEU A 66 16.45 -10.22 1.29
N ILE A 67 15.75 -9.16 0.89
CA ILE A 67 15.60 -8.77 -0.51
C ILE A 67 15.94 -7.30 -0.75
N GLU A 68 16.43 -6.98 -1.95
CA GLU A 68 16.29 -5.65 -2.51
C GLU A 68 14.94 -5.57 -3.21
N ARG A 69 14.11 -4.62 -2.80
CA ARG A 69 12.76 -4.47 -3.33
C ARG A 69 12.69 -3.28 -4.27
N VAL A 70 12.15 -3.49 -5.45
CA VAL A 70 11.70 -2.45 -6.37
C VAL A 70 10.19 -2.55 -6.45
N PHE A 71 9.48 -1.47 -6.14
CA PHE A 71 8.03 -1.43 -6.21
C PHE A 71 7.61 -0.26 -7.09
N ARG A 72 6.90 -0.57 -8.17
CA ARG A 72 6.42 0.39 -9.15
C ARG A 72 7.54 1.28 -9.69
N GLY A 73 8.64 0.66 -10.12
CA GLY A 73 9.84 1.34 -10.59
C GLY A 73 10.69 2.03 -9.51
N ARG A 74 10.28 2.04 -8.24
CA ARG A 74 11.03 2.70 -7.15
C ARG A 74 11.81 1.70 -6.32
N LYS A 75 13.14 1.87 -6.29
CA LYS A 75 14.03 1.07 -5.46
C LYS A 75 13.93 1.51 -3.99
N TYR A 76 13.81 0.56 -3.09
CA TYR A 76 13.86 0.82 -1.65
C TYR A 76 15.29 1.15 -1.23
N PRO A 77 15.51 2.13 -0.35
CA PRO A 77 16.85 2.55 0.05
C PRO A 77 17.56 1.52 0.93
N LYS A 78 16.79 0.69 1.65
CA LYS A 78 17.31 -0.36 2.53
C LYS A 78 16.76 -1.72 2.11
N PRO A 79 17.54 -2.80 2.22
CA PRO A 79 17.05 -4.16 2.08
C PRO A 79 15.88 -4.43 3.04
N VAL A 80 14.91 -5.21 2.58
CA VAL A 80 13.69 -5.52 3.33
C VAL A 80 13.64 -7.01 3.65
N GLY A 81 13.29 -7.34 4.90
CA GLY A 81 13.00 -8.72 5.30
C GLY A 81 11.61 -9.15 4.85
N LEU A 82 11.53 -10.29 4.17
CA LEU A 82 10.31 -10.92 3.71
C LEU A 82 10.08 -12.20 4.50
N TYR A 83 9.02 -12.24 5.31
CA TYR A 83 8.63 -13.43 6.08
C TYR A 83 7.12 -13.66 6.02
N SER A 84 6.33 -12.67 6.43
CA SER A 84 4.87 -12.78 6.61
C SER A 84 4.12 -13.20 5.34
N VAL A 85 4.64 -12.86 4.16
CA VAL A 85 4.00 -13.14 2.86
C VAL A 85 4.71 -14.23 2.04
N SER A 86 5.74 -14.88 2.59
CA SER A 86 6.52 -15.91 1.88
C SER A 86 5.70 -17.14 1.50
N TYR A 87 4.71 -17.49 2.33
CA TYR A 87 3.83 -18.65 2.13
C TYR A 87 2.79 -18.49 1.00
N LYS A 88 2.61 -17.28 0.47
CA LYS A 88 1.59 -17.02 -0.56
C LYS A 88 2.06 -17.60 -1.89
N ALA A 89 1.20 -18.34 -2.58
CA ALA A 89 1.44 -18.88 -3.92
C ALA A 89 1.26 -17.79 -4.99
N ASP A 90 2.10 -16.77 -4.94
CA ASP A 90 2.00 -15.55 -5.74
C ASP A 90 3.34 -15.18 -6.38
N TYR A 91 4.37 -16.04 -6.24
CA TYR A 91 5.71 -15.76 -6.72
C TYR A 91 5.99 -16.49 -8.04
N ARG A 92 6.70 -15.80 -8.94
CA ARG A 92 7.26 -16.34 -10.17
C ARG A 92 8.74 -15.96 -10.25
N LEU A 93 9.59 -16.94 -10.56
CA LEU A 93 11.01 -16.70 -10.85
C LEU A 93 11.13 -16.19 -12.29
N LEU A 94 11.84 -15.10 -12.51
CA LEU A 94 12.15 -14.64 -13.87
C LEU A 94 13.23 -15.52 -14.49
N HIS A 95 13.13 -15.75 -15.80
CA HIS A 95 14.20 -16.40 -16.56
C HIS A 95 15.40 -15.46 -16.65
N LYS A 96 16.62 -16.01 -16.65
CA LYS A 96 17.86 -15.21 -16.62
C LYS A 96 17.96 -14.21 -17.77
N ASP A 97 17.47 -14.60 -18.95
CA ASP A 97 17.52 -13.76 -20.14
C ASP A 97 16.53 -12.59 -20.04
N GLU A 98 15.40 -12.79 -19.36
CA GLU A 98 14.37 -11.76 -19.13
C GLU A 98 14.73 -10.80 -17.97
N GLU A 99 15.65 -11.20 -17.09
CA GLU A 99 15.97 -10.44 -15.86
C GLU A 99 16.55 -9.05 -16.18
N ALA A 100 17.41 -8.95 -17.20
CA ALA A 100 18.02 -7.70 -17.61
C ALA A 100 16.98 -6.72 -18.15
N ASP A 101 16.16 -7.17 -19.10
CA ASP A 101 15.13 -6.37 -19.76
C ASP A 101 14.03 -5.93 -18.79
N TYR A 102 13.64 -6.79 -17.85
CA TYR A 102 12.64 -6.45 -16.84
C TYR A 102 13.16 -5.42 -15.82
N CYS A 103 14.47 -5.39 -15.58
CA CYS A 103 15.10 -4.42 -14.67
C CYS A 103 15.46 -3.11 -15.36
N SER A 104 15.76 -3.13 -16.66
CA SER A 104 15.99 -1.94 -17.46
C SER A 104 14.65 -1.27 -17.73
N PHE A 105 14.22 -0.44 -16.78
CA PHE A 105 13.05 0.38 -16.94
C PHE A 105 13.44 1.84 -16.78
N ASP A 106 13.01 2.67 -17.73
CA ASP A 106 13.19 4.12 -17.65
C ASP A 106 12.49 4.66 -16.40
N PRO A 107 13.12 5.52 -15.59
CA PRO A 107 12.51 5.99 -14.36
C PRO A 107 11.08 6.50 -14.63
N VAL A 108 10.08 5.82 -14.04
CA VAL A 108 8.65 6.15 -14.18
C VAL A 108 8.49 7.65 -13.93
N GLU A 109 7.79 8.35 -14.82
CA GLU A 109 7.38 9.74 -14.60
C GLU A 109 6.95 9.92 -13.14
N GLU A 110 7.59 10.85 -12.45
CA GLU A 110 7.30 11.07 -11.04
C GLU A 110 5.82 11.44 -10.92
N LYS A 111 5.03 10.53 -10.34
CA LYS A 111 3.61 10.79 -10.10
C LYS A 111 3.47 12.13 -9.39
N PRO A 112 2.54 12.98 -9.82
CA PRO A 112 2.36 14.27 -9.21
C PRO A 112 2.19 14.09 -7.70
N GLU A 113 3.02 14.80 -6.94
CA GLU A 113 3.02 14.71 -5.49
C GLU A 113 1.63 15.02 -4.96
N ARG A 114 1.10 14.11 -4.13
CA ARG A 114 -0.22 14.32 -3.51
C ARG A 114 -0.05 15.18 -2.28
N ILE A 115 -0.63 16.37 -2.29
CA ILE A 115 -0.60 17.28 -1.13
C ILE A 115 -1.78 16.93 -0.22
N LEU A 116 -1.47 16.51 1.00
CA LEU A 116 -2.42 16.13 2.04
C LEU A 116 -2.70 17.31 2.98
N PRO A 117 -3.94 17.44 3.49
CA PRO A 117 -4.30 18.52 4.40
C PRO A 117 -3.61 18.37 5.76
N ARG A 118 -3.13 19.47 6.34
CA ARG A 118 -2.56 19.49 7.69
C ARG A 118 -3.64 19.36 8.77
N THR A 119 -4.80 19.94 8.51
CA THR A 119 -5.95 19.96 9.42
C THR A 119 -7.19 19.42 8.71
N ALA A 120 -8.06 18.78 9.49
CA ALA A 120 -9.37 18.33 9.03
C ALA A 120 -10.45 18.78 10.02
N LEU A 121 -11.70 18.80 9.57
CA LEU A 121 -12.84 19.03 10.47
C LEU A 121 -13.03 17.82 11.39
N PHE A 122 -13.41 18.09 12.65
CA PHE A 122 -13.82 17.01 13.54
C PHE A 122 -15.10 16.33 13.01
N PRO A 123 -15.26 15.02 13.27
CA PRO A 123 -16.55 14.34 13.03
C PRO A 123 -17.70 15.06 13.75
N PRO A 124 -18.95 15.03 13.22
CA PRO A 124 -20.05 15.85 13.72
C PRO A 124 -20.29 15.76 15.23
N LEU A 125 -20.27 14.54 15.78
CA LEU A 125 -20.46 14.32 17.21
C LEU A 125 -19.30 14.90 18.05
N PHE A 126 -18.06 14.65 17.62
CA PHE A 126 -16.88 15.14 18.33
C PHE A 126 -16.79 16.67 18.31
N ARG A 127 -17.16 17.29 17.19
CA ARG A 127 -17.27 18.74 17.07
C ARG A 127 -18.20 19.31 18.15
N GLU A 128 -19.40 18.76 18.29
CA GLU A 128 -20.38 19.21 19.30
C GLU A 128 -19.89 19.01 20.74
N LEU A 129 -19.24 17.89 21.04
CA LEU A 129 -18.66 17.63 22.37
C LEU A 129 -17.60 18.66 22.73
N ILE A 130 -16.68 18.95 21.80
CA ILE A 130 -15.62 19.95 22.01
C ILE A 130 -16.21 21.34 22.24
N VAL A 131 -17.21 21.72 21.44
CA VAL A 131 -17.91 23.01 21.59
C VAL A 131 -18.59 23.11 22.96
N ARG A 132 -19.23 22.04 23.45
CA ARG A 132 -19.84 22.00 24.78
C ARG A 132 -18.81 22.15 25.90
N GLU A 133 -17.67 21.47 25.78
CA GLU A 133 -16.59 21.58 26.77
C GLU A 133 -15.94 22.97 26.77
N MET A 134 -15.70 23.58 25.62
CA MET A 134 -15.17 24.95 25.51
C MET A 134 -16.13 25.96 26.15
N LYS A 135 -17.44 25.80 25.92
CA LYS A 135 -18.48 26.62 26.58
C LYS A 135 -18.46 26.46 28.09
N ALA A 136 -18.31 25.22 28.60
CA ALA A 136 -18.23 24.95 30.03
C ALA A 136 -16.97 25.57 30.69
N ARG A 137 -15.86 25.67 29.94
CA ARG A 137 -14.61 26.29 30.39
C ARG A 137 -14.59 27.82 30.24
N GLY A 138 -15.57 28.41 29.56
CA GLY A 138 -15.66 29.85 29.34
C GLY A 138 -14.72 30.39 28.25
N GLU A 139 -14.19 29.53 27.37
CA GLU A 139 -13.31 29.94 26.28
C GLU A 139 -14.13 30.48 25.08
N PRO A 140 -13.71 31.58 24.43
CA PRO A 140 -14.45 32.16 23.32
C PRO A 140 -14.42 31.27 22.07
N LEU A 141 -15.61 31.03 21.49
CA LEU A 141 -15.85 30.18 20.33
C LEU A 141 -15.42 30.84 18.99
N SER A 142 -14.31 31.59 18.97
CA SER A 142 -13.95 32.43 17.83
C SER A 142 -13.39 31.65 16.63
N LYS A 143 -12.97 30.39 16.81
CA LYS A 143 -12.44 29.52 15.74
C LYS A 143 -13.06 28.14 15.85
N GLU A 144 -13.51 27.58 14.73
CA GLU A 144 -13.97 26.19 14.70
C GLU A 144 -12.82 25.25 15.11
N PRO A 145 -13.07 24.26 15.99
CA PRO A 145 -12.02 23.32 16.36
C PRO A 145 -11.62 22.48 15.14
N LEU A 146 -10.31 22.38 14.91
CA LEU A 146 -9.73 21.59 13.81
C LEU A 146 -8.89 20.45 14.36
N LEU A 147 -8.94 19.30 13.69
CA LEU A 147 -8.15 18.12 14.00
C LEU A 147 -6.81 18.17 13.27
N GLU A 148 -5.71 18.05 14.01
CA GLU A 148 -4.37 17.90 13.42
C GLU A 148 -4.21 16.50 12.81
N MET A 149 -3.87 16.44 11.52
CA MET A 149 -3.70 15.18 10.80
C MET A 149 -2.25 14.70 10.88
N ARG A 150 -2.06 13.45 11.35
CA ARG A 150 -0.78 12.74 11.32
C ARG A 150 -0.83 11.61 10.30
N TYR A 151 0.08 11.64 9.34
CA TYR A 151 0.16 10.64 8.28
C TYR A 151 1.36 9.73 8.47
N HIS A 152 1.13 8.42 8.32
CA HIS A 152 2.22 7.45 8.29
C HIS A 152 2.98 7.53 6.96
N LYS A 153 4.26 7.88 7.01
CA LYS A 153 5.13 7.92 5.83
C LYS A 153 5.79 6.55 5.65
N GLY A 154 5.46 5.89 4.54
CA GLY A 154 6.12 4.67 4.10
C GLY A 154 7.33 4.97 3.20
N PRO A 155 8.17 3.97 2.94
CA PRO A 155 9.38 4.09 2.12
C PRO A 155 9.13 4.47 0.66
N CYS A 156 7.89 4.29 0.15
CA CYS A 156 7.50 4.69 -1.21
C CYS A 156 6.32 5.68 -1.20
N THR A 157 6.10 6.40 -0.10
CA THR A 157 5.01 7.38 -0.03
C THR A 157 5.38 8.61 -0.85
N VAL A 158 4.56 8.89 -1.87
CA VAL A 158 4.61 10.08 -2.75
C VAL A 158 3.87 11.29 -2.20
N ALA A 159 3.23 11.15 -1.05
CA ALA A 159 2.38 12.19 -0.49
C ALA A 159 3.16 13.08 0.49
N ARG A 160 2.95 14.40 0.39
CA ARG A 160 3.49 15.40 1.30
C ARG A 160 2.37 16.15 2.03
N ILE A 161 2.68 16.70 3.20
CA ILE A 161 1.74 17.53 3.96
C ILE A 161 1.82 18.95 3.41
N ALA A 162 0.68 19.62 3.26
CA ALA A 162 0.58 21.01 2.85
C ALA A 162 1.37 21.93 3.79
N ARG A 163 2.10 22.91 3.23
CA ARG A 163 2.72 23.99 4.00
C ARG A 163 1.66 25.05 4.36
N GLU A 164 2.00 25.95 5.28
CA GLU A 164 1.09 27.03 5.69
C GLU A 164 0.73 27.91 4.47
N GLY A 165 -0.57 27.95 4.12
CA GLY A 165 -1.10 28.69 2.98
C GLY A 165 -1.26 27.90 1.68
N GLU A 166 -0.87 26.63 1.62
CA GLU A 166 -1.01 25.80 0.42
C GLU A 166 -2.35 25.05 0.39
N VAL A 167 -3.03 25.03 -0.77
CA VAL A 167 -4.30 24.31 -0.94
C VAL A 167 -4.03 22.81 -1.11
N PRO A 168 -4.58 21.94 -0.23
CA PRO A 168 -4.40 20.50 -0.36
C PRO A 168 -5.06 19.95 -1.63
N THR A 169 -4.38 19.05 -2.34
CA THR A 169 -4.93 18.36 -3.52
C THR A 169 -6.05 17.39 -3.13
N VAL A 170 -6.01 16.87 -1.90
CA VAL A 170 -7.00 15.92 -1.39
C VAL A 170 -7.87 16.60 -0.34
N ALA A 171 -9.17 16.73 -0.63
CA ALA A 171 -10.15 17.23 0.32
C ALA A 171 -10.53 16.13 1.31
N VAL A 172 -10.38 16.41 2.61
CA VAL A 172 -10.89 15.56 3.70
C VAL A 172 -11.99 16.35 4.39
N GLY A 173 -13.24 16.03 4.03
CA GLY A 173 -14.44 16.70 4.55
C GLY A 173 -15.37 15.73 5.30
N PRO A 174 -16.28 16.25 6.14
CA PRO A 174 -17.31 15.46 6.78
C PRO A 174 -18.29 14.91 5.73
N GLY A 175 -18.47 13.58 5.69
CA GLY A 175 -19.36 12.89 4.75
C GLY A 175 -18.81 11.52 4.32
N LEU A 176 -19.56 10.78 3.48
CA LEU A 176 -19.08 9.51 2.93
C LEU A 176 -18.05 9.67 1.80
N GLY A 177 -17.88 10.89 1.27
CA GLY A 177 -17.03 11.14 0.10
C GLY A 177 -17.52 10.38 -1.13
N ILE A 178 -16.60 9.98 -2.00
CA ILE A 178 -16.90 9.13 -3.16
C ILE A 178 -16.72 7.67 -2.73
N PRO A 179 -17.80 6.90 -2.50
CA PRO A 179 -17.69 5.51 -2.09
C PRO A 179 -17.13 4.66 -3.24
N ALA A 180 -16.29 3.67 -2.91
CA ALA A 180 -15.73 2.73 -3.90
C ALA A 180 -16.82 1.90 -4.62
N SER A 181 -17.96 1.70 -3.95
CA SER A 181 -19.12 0.98 -4.49
C SER A 181 -20.38 1.84 -4.32
N PRO A 182 -20.63 2.81 -5.23
CA PRO A 182 -21.79 3.71 -5.12
C PRO A 182 -23.13 2.97 -5.07
N GLN A 183 -23.20 1.80 -5.69
CA GLN A 183 -24.39 0.94 -5.75
C GLN A 183 -24.92 0.56 -4.36
N LEU A 184 -24.04 0.39 -3.36
CA LEU A 184 -24.45 0.00 -2.01
C LEU A 184 -25.15 1.12 -1.24
N TYR A 185 -25.02 2.37 -1.70
CA TYR A 185 -25.53 3.56 -1.02
C TYR A 185 -26.70 4.23 -1.75
N GLN A 186 -27.16 3.65 -2.87
CA GLN A 186 -28.26 4.19 -3.68
C GLN A 186 -29.54 4.42 -2.87
N ASN A 187 -29.81 3.55 -1.88
CA ASN A 187 -31.02 3.62 -1.05
C ASN A 187 -30.84 4.46 0.22
N CYS A 188 -29.65 5.01 0.47
CA CYS A 188 -29.38 5.79 1.69
C CYS A 188 -29.87 7.25 1.60
N GLY A 189 -30.50 7.67 0.49
CA GLY A 189 -31.06 9.02 0.32
C GLY A 189 -30.02 10.13 0.25
N ILE A 190 -28.74 9.78 0.12
CA ILE A 190 -27.62 10.72 0.11
C ILE A 190 -27.45 11.20 -1.33
N LYS A 191 -27.83 12.46 -1.59
CA LYS A 191 -27.55 13.11 -2.87
C LYS A 191 -26.02 13.15 -3.06
N GLN A 192 -25.57 12.64 -4.21
CA GLN A 192 -24.18 12.74 -4.66
C GLN A 192 -23.82 14.19 -4.95
#